data_AF-A0A8R2NV18-F1
#
_entry.id   AF-A0A8R2NV18-F1
#
_cell.length_a   1.000
_cell.length_b   1.000
_cell.length_c   1.000
_cell.angle_alpha   90.00
_cell.angle_beta   90.00
_cell.angle_gamma   90.00
#
_symmetry.space_group_name_H-M   'P 1'
#
loop_
_entity.id
_entity.type
_entity.pdbx_description
1 polymer ?
#
loop_
_entity_poly.entity_id
_entity_poly.type
_entity_poly.pdbx_seq_one_letter_code
_entity_poly.pdbx_strand_id
1 'polypeptide(L)'
;MRTVKHKHVIKKILCKAIDENRIEQKLKEINERWNTMSLNIEKFSNVILHIEHKLCGVHDVLQVLEDDQITMHKMMNSYSVEPFLEKVETWQKNLSTVNEVLNKWWFVQQKWIYLAEIYAGKNILNILPEKAEKFNELNKFYQEVFVIIV
;
A
#
# COMPACT_ATOMS: atom_id res chain seq x y z
N MET A 1 55.91 7.09 5.12
CA MET A 1 55.10 8.17 4.48
C MET A 1 54.17 7.69 3.35
N ARG A 2 54.32 6.48 2.78
CA ARG A 2 53.39 5.93 1.74
C ARG A 2 52.07 5.36 2.30
N THR A 3 52.03 4.95 3.56
CA THR A 3 50.85 4.34 4.21
C THR A 3 49.67 5.30 4.44
N VAL A 4 49.93 6.62 4.51
CA VAL A 4 48.87 7.64 4.69
C VAL A 4 48.07 7.87 3.41
N LYS A 5 48.70 7.75 2.23
CA LYS A 5 48.05 7.98 0.92
C LYS A 5 46.98 6.94 0.61
N HIS A 6 47.19 5.68 0.99
CA HIS A 6 46.24 4.60 0.73
C HIS A 6 45.14 4.48 1.80
N LYS A 7 45.38 4.99 3.02
CA LYS A 7 44.41 4.95 4.13
C LYS A 7 43.09 5.65 3.76
N HIS A 8 43.16 6.78 3.06
CA HIS A 8 41.98 7.53 2.63
C HIS A 8 41.17 6.76 1.56
N VAL A 9 41.86 6.15 0.59
CA VAL A 9 41.22 5.37 -0.49
C VAL A 9 40.55 4.11 0.09
N ILE A 10 41.26 3.38 0.95
CA ILE A 10 40.72 2.19 1.62
C ILE A 10 39.50 2.56 2.47
N LYS A 11 39.58 3.67 3.23
CA LYS A 11 38.44 4.15 4.02
C LYS A 11 37.24 4.50 3.14
N LYS A 12 37.46 5.15 1.99
CA LYS A 12 36.37 5.50 1.05
C LYS A 12 35.70 4.24 0.47
N ILE A 13 36.49 3.27 0.03
CA ILE A 13 35.97 2.00 -0.52
C ILE A 13 35.22 1.22 0.57
N LEU A 14 35.78 1.15 1.78
CA LEU A 14 35.14 0.49 2.91
C LEU A 14 33.81 1.14 3.27
N CYS A 15 33.74 2.47 3.36
CA CYS A 15 32.49 3.18 3.61
C CYS A 15 31.46 2.91 2.51
N LYS A 16 31.86 2.96 1.23
CA LYS A 16 30.98 2.64 0.10
C LYS A 16 30.42 1.20 0.22
N ALA A 17 31.27 0.21 0.48
CA ALA A 17 30.86 -1.18 0.63
C ALA A 17 29.90 -1.41 1.82
N ILE A 18 30.14 -0.73 2.95
CA ILE A 18 29.24 -0.80 4.12
C ILE A 18 27.87 -0.22 3.76
N ASP A 19 27.83 0.93 3.08
CA ASP A 19 26.58 1.55 2.65
C ASP A 19 25.83 0.73 1.60
N GLU A 20 26.54 0.14 0.64
CA GLU A 20 25.97 -0.76 -0.38
C GLU A 20 25.32 -1.99 0.29
N ASN A 21 26.03 -2.64 1.22
CA ASN A 21 25.49 -3.78 1.96
C ASN A 21 24.23 -3.39 2.75
N ARG A 22 24.20 -2.18 3.34
CA ARG A 22 23.02 -1.67 4.04
C ARG A 22 21.82 -1.49 3.10
N ILE A 23 22.05 -0.95 1.89
CA ILE A 23 20.99 -0.79 0.88
C ILE A 23 20.48 -2.17 0.44
N GLU A 24 21.38 -3.11 0.17
CA GLU A 24 21.00 -4.45 -0.26
C GLU A 24 20.15 -5.18 0.81
N GLN A 25 20.56 -5.11 2.08
CA GLN A 25 19.80 -5.68 3.19
C GLN A 25 18.41 -5.07 3.31
N LYS A 26 18.30 -3.74 3.21
CA LYS A 26 17.00 -3.05 3.28
C LYS A 26 16.08 -3.40 2.11
N LEU A 27 16.62 -3.53 0.91
CA LEU A 27 15.84 -3.97 -0.25
C LEU A 27 15.32 -5.40 -0.08
N LYS A 28 16.12 -6.31 0.51
CA LYS A 28 15.67 -7.68 0.81
C LYS A 28 14.56 -7.69 1.85
N GLU A 29 14.71 -6.95 2.94
CA GLU A 29 13.69 -6.83 3.99
C GLU A 29 12.36 -6.31 3.43
N ILE A 30 12.40 -5.26 2.59
CA ILE A 30 11.19 -4.70 1.97
C ILE A 30 10.55 -5.73 1.03
N ASN A 31 11.35 -6.37 0.18
CA ASN A 31 10.85 -7.41 -0.72
C ASN A 31 10.18 -8.57 0.04
N GLU A 32 10.80 -9.10 1.08
CA GLU A 32 10.23 -10.18 1.89
C GLU A 32 8.93 -9.76 2.59
N ARG A 33 8.89 -8.53 3.12
CA ARG A 33 7.70 -7.97 3.75
C ARG A 33 6.54 -7.88 2.76
N TRP A 34 6.75 -7.31 1.59
CA TRP A 34 5.68 -7.15 0.59
C TRP A 34 5.26 -8.47 -0.07
N ASN A 35 6.12 -9.49 -0.09
CA ASN A 35 5.74 -10.85 -0.51
C ASN A 35 4.90 -11.61 0.53
N THR A 36 4.98 -11.22 1.81
CA THR A 36 4.25 -11.87 2.91
C THR A 36 3.06 -11.05 3.40
N MET A 37 2.98 -9.77 3.02
CA MET A 37 1.89 -8.88 3.38
C MET A 37 0.58 -9.35 2.73
N SER A 38 -0.45 -9.55 3.54
CA SER A 38 -1.81 -9.86 3.09
C SER A 38 -2.80 -8.86 3.67
N LEU A 39 -3.73 -8.38 2.85
CA LEU A 39 -4.84 -7.57 3.33
C LEU A 39 -5.86 -8.49 4.02
N ASN A 40 -6.25 -8.14 5.24
CA ASN A 40 -7.23 -8.93 5.98
C ASN A 40 -8.63 -8.62 5.48
N ILE A 41 -9.38 -9.66 5.16
CA ILE A 41 -10.78 -9.56 4.74
C ILE A 41 -11.65 -10.01 5.88
N GLU A 42 -12.55 -9.14 6.33
CA GLU A 42 -13.54 -9.49 7.33
C GLU A 42 -14.92 -9.58 6.70
N LYS A 43 -15.73 -10.50 7.22
CA LYS A 43 -17.13 -10.60 6.81
C LYS A 43 -17.93 -9.43 7.36
N PHE A 44 -18.36 -8.52 6.50
CA PHE A 44 -19.31 -7.46 6.87
C PHE A 44 -20.73 -7.96 6.60
N SER A 45 -21.23 -8.85 7.47
CA SER A 45 -22.57 -9.41 7.32
C SER A 45 -23.65 -8.34 7.58
N ASN A 46 -24.10 -7.67 6.54
CA ASN A 46 -25.37 -6.96 6.55
C ASN A 46 -26.38 -7.71 5.66
N VAL A 47 -27.29 -8.44 6.32
CA VAL A 47 -28.33 -9.27 5.71
C VAL A 47 -29.24 -8.48 4.77
N ILE A 48 -29.41 -7.17 5.01
CA ILE A 48 -30.30 -6.31 4.21
C ILE A 48 -29.69 -5.94 2.86
N LEU A 49 -28.35 -5.94 2.74
CA LEU A 49 -27.65 -5.42 1.56
C LEU A 49 -26.88 -6.49 0.77
N HIS A 50 -26.99 -7.76 1.16
CA HIS A 50 -26.24 -8.87 0.55
C HIS A 50 -24.73 -8.58 0.47
N ILE A 51 -24.18 -8.01 1.54
CA ILE A 51 -22.77 -7.68 1.64
C ILE A 51 -22.07 -8.80 2.40
N GLU A 52 -20.98 -9.30 1.83
CA GLU A 52 -20.23 -10.38 2.44
C GLU A 52 -18.90 -9.94 3.05
N HIS A 53 -18.20 -8.94 2.48
CA HIS A 53 -16.80 -8.67 2.83
C HIS A 53 -16.43 -7.17 2.85
N LYS A 54 -15.55 -6.79 3.77
CA LYS A 54 -14.85 -5.49 3.82
C LYS A 54 -13.36 -5.72 4.05
N LEU A 55 -12.50 -4.82 3.57
CA LEU A 55 -11.09 -4.84 3.96
C LEU A 55 -10.92 -4.26 5.36
N CYS A 56 -10.15 -4.95 6.19
CA CYS A 56 -9.74 -4.52 7.53
C CYS A 56 -8.21 -4.43 7.61
N GLY A 57 -7.70 -3.61 8.53
CA GLY A 57 -6.25 -3.40 8.68
C GLY A 57 -5.59 -2.62 7.53
N VAL A 58 -6.38 -1.98 6.64
CA VAL A 58 -5.84 -1.16 5.54
C VAL A 58 -4.96 -0.04 6.08
N HIS A 59 -5.30 0.53 7.25
CA HIS A 59 -4.50 1.58 7.87
C HIS A 59 -3.10 1.10 8.28
N ASP A 60 -2.99 -0.10 8.85
CA ASP A 60 -1.71 -0.66 9.27
C ASP A 60 -0.80 -0.91 8.05
N VAL A 61 -1.38 -1.39 6.95
CA VAL A 61 -0.65 -1.59 5.67
C VAL A 61 -0.22 -0.25 5.07
N LEU A 62 -1.08 0.78 5.10
CA LEU A 62 -0.74 2.13 4.66
C LEU A 62 0.40 2.73 5.50
N GLN A 63 0.42 2.51 6.80
CA GLN A 63 1.50 2.99 7.66
C GLN A 63 2.84 2.33 7.30
N VAL A 64 2.84 1.00 7.12
CA VAL A 64 4.05 0.27 6.68
C VAL A 64 4.53 0.76 5.32
N LEU A 65 3.60 1.07 4.41
CA LEU A 65 3.89 1.61 3.09
C LEU A 65 4.55 2.98 3.14
N GLU A 66 4.06 3.89 4.00
CA GLU A 66 4.66 5.20 4.20
C GLU A 66 6.10 5.08 4.73
N ASP A 67 6.33 4.20 5.71
CA ASP A 67 7.66 3.95 6.28
C ASP A 67 8.64 3.39 5.22
N ASP A 68 8.18 2.48 4.36
CA ASP A 68 8.98 1.90 3.28
C ASP A 68 9.27 2.92 2.18
N GLN A 69 8.31 3.80 1.84
CA GLN A 69 8.53 4.91 0.91
C GLN A 69 9.57 5.91 1.43
N ILE A 70 9.54 6.25 2.72
CA ILE A 70 10.56 7.10 3.36
C ILE A 70 11.94 6.41 3.28
N THR A 71 11.98 5.10 3.53
CA THR A 71 13.21 4.32 3.48
C THR A 71 13.79 4.27 2.06
N MET A 72 12.95 4.04 1.05
CA MET A 72 13.33 4.09 -0.36
C MET A 72 13.87 5.47 -0.76
N HIS A 73 13.20 6.55 -0.33
CA HIS A 73 13.66 7.91 -0.59
C HIS A 73 15.04 8.20 0.03
N LYS A 74 15.29 7.71 1.26
CA LYS A 74 16.61 7.83 1.91
C LYS A 74 17.69 7.06 1.14
N MET A 75 17.38 5.86 0.64
CA MET A 75 18.32 5.05 -0.14
C MET A 75 18.64 5.73 -1.48
N MET A 76 17.65 6.28 -2.17
CA MET A 76 17.83 7.00 -3.44
C MET A 76 18.76 8.21 -3.32
N ASN A 77 18.77 8.89 -2.16
CA ASN A 77 19.66 10.01 -1.89
C ASN A 77 21.06 9.60 -1.37
N SER A 78 21.33 8.30 -1.25
CA SER A 78 22.64 7.79 -0.82
C SER A 78 23.65 7.80 -1.96
N TYR A 79 24.88 8.24 -1.69
CA TYR A 79 25.98 8.21 -2.67
C TYR A 79 26.32 6.79 -3.18
N SER A 80 25.93 5.76 -2.43
CA SER A 80 26.22 4.35 -2.73
C SER A 80 25.05 3.63 -3.40
N VAL A 81 24.01 4.35 -3.86
CA VAL A 81 22.81 3.74 -4.48
C VAL A 81 23.00 3.33 -5.93
N GLU A 82 24.01 3.86 -6.61
CA GLU A 82 24.27 3.66 -8.05
C GLU A 82 24.05 2.22 -8.56
N PRO A 83 24.58 1.15 -7.93
CA PRO A 83 24.35 -0.22 -8.39
C PRO A 83 22.91 -0.77 -8.14
N PHE A 84 22.11 -0.08 -7.34
CA PHE A 84 20.76 -0.45 -6.96
C PHE A 84 19.68 0.50 -7.50
N LEU A 85 20.06 1.56 -8.22
CA LEU A 85 19.17 2.66 -8.60
C LEU A 85 17.90 2.16 -9.30
N GLU A 86 18.04 1.31 -10.32
CA GLU A 86 16.89 0.74 -11.05
C GLU A 86 15.93 -0.03 -10.14
N LYS A 87 16.47 -0.80 -9.18
CA LYS A 87 15.66 -1.55 -8.22
C LYS A 87 14.93 -0.60 -7.27
N VAL A 88 15.62 0.41 -6.75
CA VAL A 88 15.04 1.40 -5.83
C VAL A 88 13.95 2.20 -6.54
N GLU A 89 14.16 2.64 -7.78
CA GLU A 89 13.17 3.36 -8.58
C GLU A 89 11.93 2.50 -8.87
N THR A 90 12.14 1.23 -9.23
CA THR A 90 11.05 0.29 -9.48
C THR A 90 10.20 0.09 -8.22
N TRP A 91 10.85 -0.13 -7.07
CA TRP A 91 10.16 -0.24 -5.79
C TRP A 91 9.42 1.06 -5.43
N GLN A 92 10.05 2.23 -5.57
CA GLN A 92 9.42 3.51 -5.29
C GLN A 92 8.14 3.69 -6.12
N LYS A 93 8.18 3.35 -7.41
CA LYS A 93 7.02 3.41 -8.30
C LYS A 93 5.93 2.45 -7.86
N ASN A 94 6.28 1.19 -7.60
CA ASN A 94 5.33 0.16 -7.17
C ASN A 94 4.63 0.55 -5.86
N LEU A 95 5.40 0.98 -4.85
CA LEU A 95 4.88 1.44 -3.57
C LEU A 95 3.97 2.66 -3.73
N SER A 96 4.33 3.64 -4.59
CA SER A 96 3.45 4.77 -4.89
C SER A 96 2.14 4.35 -5.54
N THR A 97 2.16 3.40 -6.49
CA THR A 97 0.94 2.87 -7.11
C THR A 97 0.07 2.16 -6.08
N VAL A 98 0.65 1.29 -5.25
CA VAL A 98 -0.07 0.61 -4.16
C VAL A 98 -0.70 1.63 -3.21
N ASN A 99 0.03 2.70 -2.86
CA ASN A 99 -0.46 3.73 -1.96
C ASN A 99 -1.68 4.45 -2.54
N GLU A 100 -1.62 4.82 -3.82
CA GLU A 100 -2.72 5.49 -4.49
C GLU A 100 -3.97 4.59 -4.56
N VAL A 101 -3.79 3.32 -4.94
CA VAL A 101 -4.89 2.36 -5.05
C VAL A 101 -5.52 2.09 -3.69
N LEU A 102 -4.73 1.81 -2.65
CA LEU A 102 -5.23 1.52 -1.31
C LEU A 102 -5.94 2.72 -0.68
N ASN A 103 -5.42 3.94 -0.85
CA ASN A 103 -6.09 5.14 -0.34
C ASN A 103 -7.43 5.40 -1.04
N LYS A 104 -7.47 5.26 -2.37
CA LYS A 104 -8.71 5.39 -3.15
C LYS A 104 -9.73 4.33 -2.72
N TRP A 105 -9.29 3.08 -2.60
CA TRP A 105 -10.14 2.00 -2.14
C TRP A 105 -10.69 2.27 -0.73
N TRP A 106 -9.83 2.66 0.21
CA TRP A 106 -10.23 3.01 1.57
C TRP A 106 -11.31 4.08 1.56
N PHE A 107 -11.11 5.17 0.81
CA PHE A 107 -12.10 6.24 0.68
C PHE A 107 -13.43 5.73 0.12
N VAL A 108 -13.39 4.93 -0.96
CA VAL A 108 -14.60 4.34 -1.57
C VAL A 108 -15.32 3.44 -0.58
N GLN A 109 -14.60 2.56 0.13
CA GLN A 109 -15.16 1.66 1.14
C GLN A 109 -15.83 2.45 2.27
N GLN A 110 -15.22 3.52 2.78
CA GLN A 110 -15.83 4.36 3.82
C GLN A 110 -17.13 5.04 3.33
N LYS A 111 -17.13 5.60 2.12
CA LYS A 111 -18.33 6.21 1.53
C LYS A 111 -19.43 5.18 1.28
N TRP A 112 -19.05 4.00 0.82
CA TRP A 112 -19.98 2.91 0.57
C TRP A 112 -20.58 2.36 1.86
N ILE A 113 -19.80 2.17 2.94
CA ILE A 113 -20.34 1.78 4.26
C ILE A 113 -21.37 2.80 4.76
N TYR A 114 -21.05 4.09 4.66
CA TYR A 114 -21.98 5.16 5.06
C TYR A 114 -23.29 5.11 4.26
N LEU A 115 -23.21 4.92 2.94
CA LEU A 115 -24.40 4.78 2.10
C LEU A 115 -25.17 3.50 2.43
N ALA A 116 -24.47 2.39 2.64
CA ALA A 116 -25.06 1.12 3.04
C ALA A 116 -25.90 1.28 4.33
N GLU A 117 -25.39 1.94 5.36
CA GLU A 117 -26.15 2.19 6.59
C GLU A 117 -27.44 3.00 6.35
N ILE A 118 -27.40 4.00 5.46
CA ILE A 118 -28.59 4.78 5.09
C ILE A 118 -29.60 3.92 4.33
N TYR A 119 -29.16 3.17 3.32
CA TYR A 119 -30.03 2.35 2.46
C TYR A 119 -30.56 1.08 3.15
N ALA A 120 -29.91 0.61 4.21
CA ALA A 120 -30.42 -0.46 5.07
C ALA A 120 -31.68 -0.05 5.87
N GLY A 121 -31.96 1.25 5.99
CA GLY A 121 -33.18 1.75 6.64
C GLY A 121 -34.44 1.42 5.83
N LYS A 122 -35.35 0.60 6.39
CA LYS A 122 -36.57 0.06 5.74
C LYS A 122 -37.47 1.07 5.02
N ASN A 123 -37.39 2.37 5.35
CA ASN A 123 -38.25 3.40 4.76
C ASN A 123 -37.64 4.10 3.54
N ILE A 124 -36.31 4.11 3.37
CA ILE A 124 -35.68 4.95 2.34
C ILE A 124 -35.92 4.40 0.92
N LEU A 125 -36.04 3.07 0.79
CA LEU A 125 -36.31 2.39 -0.47
C LEU A 125 -37.68 2.79 -1.06
N ASN A 126 -38.66 3.07 -0.19
CA ASN A 126 -40.00 3.48 -0.58
C ASN A 126 -40.10 5.00 -0.82
N ILE A 127 -39.24 5.80 -0.18
CA ILE A 127 -39.24 7.27 -0.30
C ILE A 127 -38.46 7.71 -1.55
N LEU A 128 -37.36 7.02 -1.90
CA LEU A 128 -36.45 7.40 -2.98
C LEU A 128 -36.08 6.21 -3.87
N PRO A 129 -37.04 5.65 -4.63
CA PRO A 129 -36.83 4.43 -5.42
C PRO A 129 -35.74 4.57 -6.49
N GLU A 130 -35.67 5.71 -7.18
CA GLU A 130 -34.65 5.96 -8.22
C GLU A 130 -33.22 5.97 -7.63
N LYS A 131 -33.05 6.47 -6.39
CA LYS A 131 -31.74 6.47 -5.73
C LYS A 131 -31.37 5.10 -5.18
N ALA A 132 -32.36 4.32 -4.76
CA ALA A 132 -32.16 2.94 -4.33
C ALA A 132 -31.68 2.05 -5.49
N GLU A 133 -32.24 2.23 -6.69
CA GLU A 133 -31.80 1.51 -7.88
C GLU A 133 -30.33 1.80 -8.23
N LYS A 134 -29.94 3.08 -8.23
CA LYS A 134 -28.54 3.49 -8.43
C LYS A 134 -27.60 2.94 -7.36
N PHE A 135 -28.05 2.85 -6.10
CA PHE A 135 -27.25 2.23 -5.04
C PHE A 135 -27.07 0.72 -5.25
N ASN A 136 -28.09 0.01 -5.75
CA ASN A 136 -27.96 -1.41 -6.07
C ASN A 136 -26.96 -1.66 -7.19
N GLU A 137 -26.92 -0.81 -8.23
CA GLU A 137 -25.89 -0.87 -9.27
C GLU A 137 -24.50 -0.63 -8.70
N LEU A 138 -24.35 0.41 -7.88
CA LEU A 138 -23.09 0.70 -7.17
C LEU A 138 -22.65 -0.47 -6.30
N ASN A 139 -23.57 -1.13 -5.61
CA ASN A 139 -23.28 -2.27 -4.74
C ASN A 139 -22.73 -3.47 -5.54
N LYS A 140 -23.33 -3.78 -6.71
CA LYS A 140 -22.81 -4.81 -7.61
C LYS A 140 -21.41 -4.48 -8.10
N PHE A 141 -21.19 -3.25 -8.57
CA PHE A 141 -19.88 -2.80 -9.02
C PHE A 141 -18.83 -2.87 -7.90
N TYR A 142 -19.20 -2.48 -6.67
CA TYR A 142 -18.31 -2.57 -5.52
C TYR A 142 -17.89 -4.03 -5.24
N GLN A 143 -18.82 -4.98 -5.32
CA GLN A 143 -18.53 -6.41 -5.13
C GLN A 143 -17.63 -6.98 -6.23
N GLU A 144 -17.84 -6.58 -7.49
CA GLU A 144 -16.98 -6.97 -8.61
C GLU A 144 -15.54 -6.48 -8.42
N VAL A 145 -15.36 -5.21 -8.05
CA VAL A 145 -14.02 -4.66 -7.79
C VAL A 145 -13.38 -5.27 -6.54
N PHE A 146 -14.18 -5.59 -5.52
CA PHE A 146 -13.69 -6.25 -4.29
C PHE A 146 -12.97 -7.56 -4.60
N VAL A 147 -13.51 -8.39 -5.50
CA VAL A 147 -12.93 -9.69 -5.90
C VAL A 147 -11.60 -9.53 -6.63
N ILE A 148 -11.36 -8.38 -7.28
CA ILE A 148 -10.10 -8.11 -8.00
C ILE A 148 -8.97 -7.71 -7.03
N ILE A 149 -9.30 -7.08 -5.91
CA ILE A 149 -8.33 -6.57 -4.93
C ILE A 149 -7.84 -7.66 -3.98
N VAL A 150 -8.62 -8.73 -3.84
CA VAL A 150 -8.33 -9.92 -3.02
C VAL A 150 -7.65 -11.00 -3.84
#